data_AF-A0A257SG18-F1
#
_entry.id   AF-A0A257SG18-F1
#
_cell.length_a   1.000
_cell.length_b   1.000
_cell.length_c   1.000
_cell.angle_alpha   90.00
_cell.angle_beta   90.00
_cell.angle_gamma   90.00
#
_symmetry.space_group_name_H-M   'P 1'
#
loop_
_entity.id
_entity.type
_entity.pdbx_description
1 polymer ?
#
loop_
_entity_poly.entity_id
_entity_poly.type
_entity_poly.pdbx_seq_one_letter_code
_entity_poly.pdbx_strand_id
1 'polypeptide(L)'
;MVSRSMYFKKKKLIVALAAVGGMALSSSAWALPSFARQTGWSCAACHTSYPQLTPMGRMFKLLGFTTTNLQRQQKLQAKFGNSVGLLISRVSQFSIFLQASATNVGGGQAVFGGTNAGASPNNNVQFPQQVSLFYAGEVTPHIGSFLHLTYSGGGSGTGGGGFNFDDSSIVWTHPWKLGTNNLLVTGVDVNNTPTAMDLWNTTPDWQAPFFSSDYSSWGHVP
;
A
#
# COMPACT_ATOMS: atom_id res chain seq x y z
N MET A 1 -38.75 5.07 28.71
CA MET A 1 -38.19 5.34 27.36
C MET A 1 -36.84 6.04 27.52
N VAL A 2 -35.73 5.29 27.62
CA VAL A 2 -34.38 5.88 27.60
C VAL A 2 -34.06 6.23 26.15
N SER A 3 -33.97 7.53 25.89
CA SER A 3 -33.94 8.12 24.55
C SER A 3 -32.80 7.57 23.69
N ARG A 4 -33.14 7.04 22.51
CA ARG A 4 -32.20 6.60 21.44
C ARG A 4 -31.08 7.63 21.16
N SER A 5 -31.31 8.90 21.47
CA SER A 5 -30.35 10.01 21.37
C SER A 5 -29.09 9.82 22.24
N MET A 6 -29.23 9.34 23.48
CA MET A 6 -28.08 9.12 24.38
C MET A 6 -27.20 7.95 23.93
N TYR A 7 -27.81 6.91 23.36
CA TYR A 7 -27.09 5.75 22.85
C TYR A 7 -26.26 6.10 21.61
N PHE A 8 -26.80 6.97 20.74
CA PHE A 8 -26.11 7.46 19.55
C PHE A 8 -24.90 8.36 19.88
N LYS A 9 -25.04 9.25 20.87
CA LYS A 9 -23.93 10.10 21.35
C LYS A 9 -22.79 9.28 21.95
N LYS A 10 -23.10 8.23 22.74
CA LYS A 10 -22.08 7.33 23.30
C LYS A 10 -21.33 6.55 22.22
N LYS A 11 -22.01 6.04 21.19
CA LYS A 11 -21.35 5.36 20.06
C LYS A 11 -20.40 6.27 19.28
N LYS A 12 -20.81 7.51 19.00
CA LYS A 12 -19.93 8.51 18.34
C LYS A 12 -18.71 8.84 19.20
N LEU A 13 -18.89 8.97 20.53
CA LEU A 13 -17.79 9.22 21.46
C LEU A 13 -16.79 8.05 21.50
N ILE A 14 -17.27 6.81 21.53
CA ILE A 14 -16.42 5.62 21.51
C ILE A 14 -15.64 5.51 20.20
N VAL A 15 -16.28 5.75 19.05
CA VAL A 15 -15.61 5.75 17.74
C VAL A 15 -14.56 6.87 17.65
N ALA A 16 -14.87 8.07 18.15
CA ALA A 16 -13.92 9.18 18.19
C ALA A 16 -12.73 8.88 19.10
N LEU A 17 -12.96 8.30 20.29
CA LEU A 17 -11.89 7.90 21.21
C LEU A 17 -11.06 6.74 20.65
N ALA A 18 -11.67 5.79 19.95
CA ALA A 18 -10.96 4.72 19.26
C ALA A 18 -10.12 5.24 18.09
N ALA A 19 -10.63 6.22 17.32
CA ALA A 19 -9.89 6.88 16.25
C ALA A 19 -8.69 7.69 16.80
N VAL A 20 -8.90 8.47 17.87
CA VAL A 20 -7.83 9.23 18.54
C VAL A 20 -6.81 8.30 19.19
N GLY A 21 -7.26 7.23 19.84
CA GLY A 21 -6.38 6.19 20.38
C GLY A 21 -5.58 5.47 19.29
N GLY A 22 -6.20 5.20 18.15
CA GLY A 22 -5.53 4.64 16.97
C GLY A 22 -4.48 5.59 16.37
N MET A 23 -4.78 6.89 16.31
CA MET A 23 -3.81 7.91 15.88
C MET A 23 -2.63 8.04 16.83
N ALA A 24 -2.86 7.97 18.15
CA ALA A 24 -1.80 8.01 19.16
C ALA A 24 -0.89 6.75 19.15
N LEU A 25 -1.37 5.65 18.58
CA LEU A 25 -0.60 4.41 18.38
C LEU A 25 0.05 4.31 16.99
N SER A 26 -0.17 5.29 16.11
CA SER A 26 0.39 5.29 14.76
C SER A 26 1.86 5.71 14.80
N SER A 27 2.76 4.73 14.89
CA SER A 27 4.17 4.94 14.58
C SER A 27 4.38 4.98 13.07
N SER A 28 5.24 5.90 12.64
CA SER A 28 5.82 6.11 11.30
C SER A 28 5.05 5.47 10.15
N ALA A 29 4.27 6.25 9.40
CA ALA A 29 3.58 5.82 8.17
C ALA A 29 4.46 4.87 7.35
N TRP A 30 4.10 3.59 7.32
CA TRP A 30 4.95 2.54 6.79
C TRP A 30 4.87 2.61 5.27
N ALA A 31 5.97 2.97 4.60
CA ALA A 31 6.22 2.42 3.26
C ALA A 31 6.03 0.90 3.35
N LEU A 32 5.73 0.21 2.24
CA LEU A 32 5.45 -1.22 2.29
C LEU A 32 6.34 -1.94 3.31
N PRO A 33 5.76 -2.39 4.45
CA PRO A 33 6.54 -2.86 5.59
C PRO A 33 7.59 -3.89 5.19
N SER A 34 7.33 -4.65 4.12
CA SER A 34 8.26 -5.62 3.54
C SER A 34 9.52 -4.99 2.93
N PHE A 35 9.41 -3.93 2.11
CA PHE A 35 10.58 -3.22 1.59
C PHE A 35 11.33 -2.45 2.67
N ALA A 36 10.62 -1.86 3.63
CA ALA A 36 11.25 -1.23 4.79
C ALA A 36 12.04 -2.25 5.62
N ARG A 37 11.53 -3.47 5.82
CA ARG A 37 12.27 -4.57 6.47
C ARG A 37 13.49 -5.04 5.67
N GLN A 38 13.36 -5.15 4.35
CA GLN A 38 14.45 -5.59 3.46
C GLN A 38 15.61 -4.60 3.44
N THR A 39 15.29 -3.30 3.38
CA THR A 39 16.28 -2.24 3.17
C THR A 39 16.70 -1.54 4.46
N GLY A 40 15.87 -1.56 5.50
CA GLY A 40 16.05 -0.73 6.68
C GLY A 40 15.93 0.78 6.41
N TRP A 41 15.47 1.20 5.23
CA TRP A 41 15.34 2.61 4.87
C TRP A 41 14.04 3.21 5.40
N SER A 42 14.09 4.51 5.68
CA SER A 42 12.89 5.30 5.96
C SER A 42 12.08 5.54 4.70
N CYS A 43 10.79 5.84 4.86
CA CYS A 43 9.88 6.07 3.74
C CYS A 43 10.32 7.23 2.85
N ALA A 44 10.83 8.30 3.49
CA ALA A 44 11.36 9.49 2.80
C ALA A 44 12.63 9.21 1.99
N ALA A 45 13.32 8.09 2.26
CA ALA A 45 14.42 7.65 1.40
C ALA A 45 13.91 7.26 0.02
N CYS A 46 12.73 6.64 -0.09
CA CYS A 46 12.18 6.16 -1.35
C CYS A 46 11.17 7.12 -1.98
N HIS A 47 10.37 7.85 -1.19
CA HIS A 47 9.30 8.73 -1.68
C HIS A 47 9.53 10.20 -1.30
N THR A 48 9.29 11.12 -2.24
CA THR A 48 9.24 12.57 -1.98
C THR A 48 7.86 12.98 -1.46
N SER A 49 6.84 12.46 -2.13
CA SER A 49 5.42 12.51 -1.77
C SER A 49 4.81 11.31 -2.45
N TYR A 50 4.19 10.38 -1.71
CA TYR A 50 3.55 9.23 -2.34
C TYR A 50 2.60 9.71 -3.46
N PRO A 51 2.67 9.15 -4.69
CA PRO A 51 3.43 7.97 -5.15
C PRO A 51 4.85 8.26 -5.72
N GLN A 52 5.24 9.53 -5.84
CA GLN A 52 6.48 9.94 -6.51
C GLN A 52 7.75 9.44 -5.81
N LEU A 53 8.65 8.84 -6.59
CA LEU A 53 9.92 8.28 -6.11
C LEU A 53 11.05 9.33 -6.08
N THR A 54 11.89 9.24 -5.06
CA THR A 54 13.20 9.92 -5.02
C THR A 54 14.17 9.28 -6.04
N PRO A 55 15.33 9.89 -6.33
CA PRO A 55 16.38 9.21 -7.09
C PRO A 55 16.76 7.83 -6.51
N MET A 56 16.72 7.70 -5.18
CA MET A 56 17.00 6.45 -4.49
C MET A 56 15.91 5.40 -4.70
N GLY A 57 14.63 5.79 -4.58
CA GLY A 57 13.49 4.91 -4.87
C GLY A 57 13.48 4.43 -6.32
N ARG A 58 13.85 5.31 -7.26
CA ARG A 58 14.02 4.95 -8.68
C ARG A 58 15.14 3.93 -8.86
N MET A 59 16.30 4.14 -8.23
CA MET A 59 17.40 3.18 -8.31
C MET A 59 17.01 1.82 -7.72
N PHE A 60 16.25 1.81 -6.63
CA PHE A 60 15.74 0.58 -6.02
C PHE A 60 14.82 -0.21 -6.99
N LYS A 61 13.89 0.46 -7.65
CA LYS A 61 13.03 -0.14 -8.69
C LYS A 61 13.85 -0.58 -9.92
N LEU A 62 14.80 0.26 -10.37
CA LEU A 62 15.69 -0.04 -11.50
C LEU A 62 16.55 -1.28 -11.25
N LEU A 63 16.95 -1.55 -10.01
CA LEU A 63 17.65 -2.77 -9.60
C LEU A 63 16.69 -3.93 -9.28
N GLY A 64 15.43 -3.83 -9.73
CA GLY A 64 14.42 -4.88 -9.62
C GLY A 64 14.03 -5.21 -8.18
N PHE A 65 13.99 -4.23 -7.27
CA PHE A 65 13.61 -4.42 -5.87
C PHE A 65 14.52 -5.40 -5.07
N THR A 66 15.74 -5.65 -5.54
CA THR A 66 16.67 -6.63 -4.93
C THR A 66 17.67 -6.01 -3.96
N THR A 67 17.70 -4.68 -3.81
CA THR A 67 18.65 -4.05 -2.89
C THR A 67 18.29 -4.38 -1.44
N THR A 68 19.28 -4.81 -0.66
CA THR A 68 19.11 -5.17 0.75
C THR A 68 20.28 -4.62 1.57
N ASN A 69 19.98 -4.08 2.76
CA ASN A 69 21.01 -3.69 3.73
C ASN A 69 21.12 -4.69 4.89
N LEU A 70 20.36 -5.78 4.85
CA LEU A 70 20.60 -6.91 5.74
C LEU A 70 21.90 -7.56 5.29
N GLN A 71 22.96 -7.39 6.08
CA GLN A 71 24.26 -7.99 5.82
C GLN A 71 24.06 -9.48 5.51
N ARG A 72 24.62 -9.95 4.39
CA ARG A 72 24.62 -11.37 4.01
C ARG A 72 25.14 -12.28 5.16
N GLN A 73 25.95 -11.71 6.06
CA GLN A 73 26.39 -12.38 7.29
C GLN A 73 25.28 -12.63 8.33
N GLN A 74 24.22 -11.82 8.41
CA GLN A 74 23.05 -12.13 9.24
C GLN A 74 22.22 -13.28 8.65
N LYS A 75 22.19 -13.41 7.32
CA LYS A 75 21.64 -14.59 6.62
C LYS A 75 22.38 -15.88 7.00
N LEU A 76 23.68 -15.79 7.29
CA LEU A 76 24.53 -16.90 7.75
C LEU A 76 24.51 -17.08 9.28
N GLN A 77 24.42 -16.00 10.07
CA GLN A 77 24.37 -16.03 11.53
C GLN A 77 23.04 -16.54 12.10
N ALA A 78 21.99 -16.64 11.29
CA ALA A 78 20.78 -17.40 11.65
C ALA A 78 21.04 -18.91 11.78
N LYS A 79 22.23 -19.40 11.40
CA LYS A 79 22.71 -20.75 11.65
C LYS A 79 23.38 -20.81 13.03
N PHE A 80 22.58 -20.73 14.09
CA PHE A 80 23.06 -21.04 15.45
C PHE A 80 23.14 -22.57 15.57
N GLY A 81 24.28 -23.15 15.20
CA GLY A 81 24.45 -24.60 15.18
C GLY A 81 23.55 -25.31 14.17
N ASN A 82 22.81 -26.34 14.61
CA ASN A 82 21.86 -27.10 13.77
C ASN A 82 20.47 -26.46 13.63
N SER A 83 20.26 -25.24 14.15
CA SER A 83 18.96 -24.56 14.08
C SER A 83 19.05 -23.33 13.19
N VAL A 84 18.21 -23.31 12.16
CA VAL A 84 17.99 -22.14 11.29
C VAL A 84 16.94 -21.27 11.97
N GLY A 85 17.36 -20.17 12.60
CA GLY A 85 16.43 -19.12 12.99
C GLY A 85 15.69 -18.64 11.74
N LEU A 86 14.37 -18.81 11.68
CA LEU A 86 13.57 -18.46 10.51
C LEU A 86 13.66 -16.95 10.24
N LEU A 87 14.56 -16.57 9.34
CA LEU A 87 14.71 -15.21 8.81
C LEU A 87 13.41 -14.68 8.19
N ILE A 88 12.45 -15.58 7.90
CA ILE A 88 11.08 -15.24 7.51
C ILE A 88 10.44 -14.20 8.45
N SER A 89 10.72 -14.23 9.76
CA SER A 89 10.14 -13.25 10.70
C SER A 89 10.77 -11.84 10.58
N ARG A 90 12.03 -11.74 10.11
CA ARG A 90 12.75 -10.46 9.97
C ARG A 90 12.68 -9.87 8.56
N VAL A 91 12.49 -10.71 7.53
CA VAL A 91 12.42 -10.30 6.11
C VAL A 91 11.11 -10.73 5.45
N SER A 92 10.03 -10.86 6.21
CA SER A 92 8.72 -11.21 5.63
C SER A 92 8.42 -10.28 4.46
N GLN A 93 8.17 -10.89 3.29
CA GLN A 93 7.83 -10.16 2.07
C GLN A 93 6.36 -9.77 2.04
N PHE A 94 5.58 -10.18 3.06
CA PHE A 94 4.16 -9.91 3.13
C PHE A 94 3.84 -8.66 3.95
N SER A 95 2.91 -7.84 3.47
CA SER A 95 2.29 -6.76 4.26
C SER A 95 0.81 -6.66 3.95
N ILE A 96 0.04 -6.12 4.90
CA ILE A 96 -1.40 -5.92 4.76
C ILE A 96 -1.71 -4.43 4.93
N PHE A 97 -2.59 -3.91 4.09
CA PHE A 97 -3.17 -2.58 4.18
C PHE A 97 -4.67 -2.70 4.41
N LEU A 98 -5.20 -1.87 5.31
CA LEU A 98 -6.61 -1.82 5.66
C LEU A 98 -7.08 -0.38 5.51
N GLN A 99 -8.06 -0.16 4.64
CA GLN A 99 -8.69 1.13 4.47
C GLN A 99 -10.08 1.12 5.09
N ALA A 100 -10.42 2.20 5.77
CA ALA A 100 -11.75 2.47 6.27
C ALA A 100 -12.13 3.91 5.92
N SER A 101 -13.41 4.16 5.66
CA SER A 101 -13.89 5.51 5.40
C SER A 101 -15.11 5.86 6.23
N ALA A 102 -15.19 7.14 6.57
CA ALA A 102 -16.35 7.76 7.17
C ALA A 102 -16.62 9.07 6.41
N THR A 103 -17.80 9.16 5.81
CA THR A 103 -18.15 10.25 4.90
C THR A 103 -19.36 11.00 5.43
N ASN A 104 -19.23 12.32 5.52
CA ASN A 104 -20.30 13.25 5.85
C ASN A 104 -20.38 14.33 4.76
N VAL A 105 -21.58 14.54 4.23
CA VAL A 105 -21.83 15.47 3.13
C VAL A 105 -22.91 16.45 3.55
N GLY A 106 -22.66 17.76 3.44
CA GLY A 106 -23.69 18.78 3.65
C GLY A 106 -24.82 18.62 2.62
N GLY A 107 -26.05 18.36 3.08
CA GLY A 107 -27.20 18.08 2.21
C GLY A 107 -27.40 16.60 1.82
N GLY A 108 -26.47 15.71 2.21
CA GLY A 108 -26.54 14.26 1.96
C GLY A 108 -26.04 13.83 0.58
N GLN A 109 -25.86 12.52 0.34
CA GLN A 109 -25.31 12.02 -0.93
C GLN A 109 -26.18 12.30 -2.16
N ALA A 110 -27.45 12.65 -1.98
CA ALA A 110 -28.32 13.09 -3.07
C ALA A 110 -27.79 14.35 -3.78
N VAL A 111 -26.99 15.18 -3.10
CA VAL A 111 -26.33 16.36 -3.69
C VAL A 111 -25.32 15.98 -4.79
N PHE A 112 -24.82 14.74 -4.78
CA PHE A 112 -23.88 14.24 -5.78
C PHE A 112 -24.55 13.46 -6.91
N GLY A 113 -25.89 13.47 -7.01
CA GLY A 113 -26.63 12.75 -8.05
C GLY A 113 -26.57 11.22 -7.96
N GLY A 114 -25.90 10.67 -6.93
CA GLY A 114 -25.73 9.23 -6.75
C GLY A 114 -26.96 8.58 -6.09
N THR A 115 -27.67 7.73 -6.84
CA THR A 115 -28.77 6.91 -6.33
C THR A 115 -28.24 5.60 -5.73
N ASN A 116 -27.41 5.69 -4.69
CA ASN A 116 -26.97 4.50 -3.97
C ASN A 116 -28.11 4.00 -3.06
N ALA A 117 -28.99 3.18 -3.62
CA ALA A 117 -30.22 2.70 -2.96
C ALA A 117 -30.02 1.91 -1.65
N GLY A 118 -28.78 1.46 -1.36
CA GLY A 118 -28.40 0.77 -0.12
C GLY A 118 -27.59 1.61 0.88
N ALA A 119 -27.34 2.89 0.58
CA ALA A 119 -26.54 3.77 1.43
C ALA A 119 -27.43 4.67 2.30
N SER A 120 -27.02 4.92 3.56
CA SER A 120 -27.62 6.00 4.37
C SER A 120 -27.53 7.31 3.60
N PRO A 121 -28.54 8.21 3.63
CA PRO A 121 -28.48 9.51 2.93
C PRO A 121 -27.36 10.44 3.41
N ASN A 122 -26.75 10.16 4.57
CA ASN A 122 -25.59 10.84 5.14
C ASN A 122 -24.92 10.00 6.24
N ASN A 123 -23.71 10.37 6.66
CA ASN A 123 -22.94 9.72 7.73
C ASN A 123 -22.63 8.25 7.46
N ASN A 124 -22.04 7.97 6.29
CA ASN A 124 -21.73 6.62 5.86
C ASN A 124 -20.39 6.19 6.43
N VAL A 125 -20.33 4.95 6.91
CA VAL A 125 -19.11 4.36 7.47
C VAL A 125 -18.90 3.02 6.81
N GLN A 126 -17.69 2.76 6.34
CA GLN A 126 -17.30 1.51 5.69
C GLN A 126 -16.02 0.98 6.33
N PHE A 127 -16.10 -0.25 6.83
CA PHE A 127 -14.98 -0.90 7.51
C PHE A 127 -14.99 -2.41 7.23
N PRO A 128 -13.94 -2.96 6.56
CA PRO A 128 -13.00 -2.24 5.70
C PRO A 128 -13.67 -1.81 4.39
N GLN A 129 -13.23 -0.69 3.83
CA GLN A 129 -13.52 -0.32 2.45
C GLN A 129 -12.66 -1.14 1.48
N GLN A 130 -11.38 -1.30 1.84
CA GLN A 130 -10.39 -2.02 1.05
C GLN A 130 -9.48 -2.82 1.99
N VAL A 131 -9.13 -4.04 1.58
CA VAL A 131 -8.07 -4.84 2.21
C VAL A 131 -7.09 -5.22 1.12
N SER A 132 -5.83 -4.82 1.27
CA SER A 132 -4.79 -5.18 0.31
C SER A 132 -3.73 -6.05 0.96
N LEU A 133 -3.35 -7.12 0.29
CA LEU A 133 -2.23 -7.98 0.63
C LEU A 133 -1.11 -7.71 -0.37
N PHE A 134 0.07 -7.45 0.15
CA PHE A 134 1.26 -7.24 -0.64
C PHE A 134 2.22 -8.41 -0.47
N TYR A 135 2.83 -8.84 -1.58
CA TYR A 135 4.04 -9.65 -1.59
C TYR A 135 5.10 -8.85 -2.32
N ALA A 136 5.99 -8.21 -1.56
CA ALA A 136 6.97 -7.28 -2.10
C ALA A 136 8.35 -7.51 -1.49
N GLY A 137 9.35 -7.73 -2.33
CA GLY A 137 10.74 -7.95 -1.92
C GLY A 137 11.60 -8.70 -2.95
N GLU A 138 12.86 -8.91 -2.59
CA GLU A 138 13.85 -9.74 -3.30
C GLU A 138 13.42 -11.21 -3.26
N VAL A 139 13.01 -11.77 -4.41
CA VAL A 139 12.71 -13.21 -4.55
C VAL A 139 14.01 -13.98 -4.76
N THR A 140 14.88 -13.47 -5.62
CA THR A 140 16.24 -13.97 -5.87
C THR A 140 17.20 -12.77 -6.03
N PRO A 141 18.53 -12.98 -6.06
CA PRO A 141 19.49 -11.87 -6.21
C PRO A 141 19.29 -11.01 -7.47
N HIS A 142 18.55 -11.50 -8.46
CA HIS A 142 18.26 -10.80 -9.72
C HIS A 142 16.77 -10.65 -10.00
N ILE A 143 15.89 -11.15 -9.13
CA ILE A 143 14.44 -11.08 -9.30
C ILE A 143 13.83 -10.50 -8.04
N GLY A 144 13.07 -9.41 -8.18
CA GLY A 144 12.20 -8.91 -7.11
C GLY A 144 10.76 -8.78 -7.58
N SER A 145 9.90 -8.56 -6.60
CA SER A 145 8.47 -8.45 -6.82
C SER A 145 7.89 -7.28 -6.03
N PHE A 146 6.83 -6.72 -6.59
CA PHE A 146 5.83 -5.91 -5.91
C PHE A 146 4.50 -6.45 -6.39
N LEU A 147 3.86 -7.33 -5.62
CA LEU A 147 2.52 -7.80 -5.91
C LEU A 147 1.59 -7.16 -4.92
N HIS A 148 0.49 -6.58 -5.40
CA HIS A 148 -0.51 -5.89 -4.61
C HIS A 148 -1.87 -6.46 -5.02
N LEU A 149 -2.43 -7.28 -4.15
CA LEU A 149 -3.73 -7.91 -4.31
C LEU A 149 -4.74 -7.20 -3.42
N THR A 150 -5.76 -6.62 -4.00
CA THR A 150 -6.77 -5.87 -3.29
C THR A 150 -8.11 -6.56 -3.33
N TYR A 151 -8.76 -6.62 -2.18
CA TYR A 151 -10.18 -6.89 -2.04
C TYR A 151 -10.92 -5.59 -1.74
N SER A 152 -11.83 -5.20 -2.63
CA SER A 152 -12.76 -4.09 -2.41
C SER A 152 -14.13 -4.64 -2.05
N GLY A 153 -14.62 -4.33 -0.84
CA GLY A 153 -15.95 -4.73 -0.40
C GLY A 153 -16.97 -3.79 -0.99
N GLY A 154 -17.57 -4.15 -2.14
CA GLY A 154 -18.49 -3.36 -2.99
C GLY A 154 -19.51 -2.49 -2.26
N GLY A 155 -19.02 -1.37 -1.72
CA GLY A 155 -19.75 -0.48 -0.83
C GLY A 155 -20.52 0.52 -1.65
N SER A 156 -21.68 0.10 -2.14
CA SER A 156 -22.69 0.89 -2.85
C SER A 156 -22.58 1.00 -4.37
N GLY A 157 -23.43 0.20 -5.04
CA GLY A 157 -24.05 0.60 -6.31
C GLY A 157 -23.60 -0.12 -7.57
N THR A 158 -22.33 -0.49 -7.73
CA THR A 158 -21.81 -0.85 -9.07
C THR A 158 -20.97 -2.13 -9.19
N GLY A 159 -20.88 -2.98 -8.19
CA GLY A 159 -20.23 -4.29 -8.39
C GLY A 159 -20.18 -5.16 -7.14
N GLY A 160 -20.29 -6.47 -7.32
CA GLY A 160 -19.99 -7.45 -6.28
C GLY A 160 -18.53 -7.30 -5.83
N GLY A 161 -18.27 -7.44 -4.52
CA GLY A 161 -16.90 -7.40 -4.02
C GLY A 161 -16.02 -8.46 -4.70
N GLY A 162 -14.77 -8.10 -4.98
CA GLY A 162 -13.88 -8.92 -5.80
C GLY A 162 -12.41 -8.66 -5.48
N PHE A 163 -11.58 -9.56 -5.99
CA PHE A 163 -10.12 -9.45 -5.89
C PHE A 163 -9.55 -8.93 -7.21
N ASN A 164 -8.68 -7.94 -7.14
CA ASN A 164 -7.94 -7.42 -8.28
C ASN A 164 -6.45 -7.30 -7.93
N PHE A 165 -5.60 -7.45 -8.93
CA PHE A 165 -4.19 -7.07 -8.79
C PHE A 165 -4.05 -5.62 -9.22
N ASP A 166 -3.41 -4.81 -8.39
CA ASP A 166 -3.11 -3.41 -8.64
C ASP A 166 -1.59 -3.27 -8.74
N ASP A 167 -1.08 -2.46 -9.69
CA ASP A 167 0.35 -2.08 -9.86
C ASP A 167 1.40 -3.16 -9.66
N SER A 168 1.02 -4.40 -9.96
CA SER A 168 1.77 -5.57 -9.63
C SER A 168 2.83 -5.81 -10.68
N SER A 169 4.07 -5.97 -10.24
CA SER A 169 5.26 -6.07 -11.07
C SER A 169 6.20 -7.17 -10.59
N ILE A 170 6.72 -7.97 -11.51
CA ILE A 170 7.83 -8.89 -11.29
C ILE A 170 8.98 -8.44 -12.19
N VAL A 171 10.12 -8.15 -11.59
CA VAL A 171 11.23 -7.52 -12.29
C VAL A 171 12.46 -8.40 -12.17
N TRP A 172 13.02 -8.80 -13.32
CA TRP A 172 14.34 -9.38 -13.41
C TRP A 172 15.33 -8.33 -13.87
N THR A 173 16.46 -8.16 -13.17
CA THR A 173 17.52 -7.24 -13.59
C THR A 173 18.93 -7.83 -13.41
N HIS A 174 19.83 -7.41 -14.30
CA HIS A 174 21.25 -7.73 -14.26
C HIS A 174 22.10 -6.47 -14.43
N PRO A 175 22.89 -6.10 -13.40
CA PRO A 175 23.82 -4.99 -13.47
C PRO A 175 25.17 -5.41 -14.07
N TRP A 176 25.61 -4.71 -15.12
CA TRP A 176 26.89 -4.84 -15.79
C TRP A 176 27.79 -3.66 -15.44
N LYS A 177 29.00 -3.93 -14.94
CA LYS A 177 30.00 -2.88 -14.68
C LYS A 177 30.86 -2.69 -15.92
N LEU A 178 30.70 -1.55 -16.58
CA LEU A 178 31.44 -1.17 -17.79
C LEU A 178 32.58 -0.22 -17.43
N GLY A 179 33.59 -0.73 -16.72
CA GLY A 179 34.68 0.06 -16.16
C GLY A 179 34.41 0.53 -14.73
N THR A 180 35.15 1.55 -14.27
CA THR A 180 35.14 1.95 -12.84
C THR A 180 33.86 2.66 -12.41
N ASN A 181 33.24 3.46 -13.31
CA ASN A 181 32.11 4.34 -12.97
C ASN A 181 30.85 4.14 -13.82
N ASN A 182 30.84 3.21 -14.79
CA ASN A 182 29.65 3.00 -15.63
C ASN A 182 28.94 1.71 -15.22
N LEU A 183 27.64 1.84 -14.93
CA LEU A 183 26.74 0.74 -14.63
C LEU A 183 25.68 0.67 -15.73
N LEU A 184 25.65 -0.43 -16.47
CA LEU A 184 24.54 -0.75 -17.38
C LEU A 184 23.62 -1.73 -16.67
N VAL A 185 22.35 -1.39 -16.49
CA VAL A 185 21.36 -2.32 -15.95
C VAL A 185 20.46 -2.80 -17.08
N THR A 186 20.40 -4.09 -17.30
CA THR A 186 19.49 -4.74 -18.27
C THR A 186 18.43 -5.51 -17.52
N GLY A 187 17.20 -5.54 -18.00
CA GLY A 187 16.13 -6.25 -17.29
C GLY A 187 14.86 -6.44 -18.09
N VAL A 188 13.92 -7.17 -17.47
CA VAL A 188 12.56 -7.39 -17.94
C VAL A 188 11.62 -7.12 -16.78
N ASP A 189 10.60 -6.30 -17.01
CA ASP A 189 9.53 -6.00 -16.07
C ASP A 189 8.21 -6.52 -16.65
N VAL A 190 7.59 -7.47 -15.95
CA VAL A 190 6.24 -7.96 -16.24
C VAL A 190 5.30 -7.33 -15.22
N ASN A 191 4.45 -6.42 -15.67
CA ASN A 191 3.51 -5.70 -14.83
C ASN A 191 2.12 -5.60 -15.46
N ASN A 192 1.11 -5.37 -14.61
CA ASN A 192 -0.28 -5.15 -15.02
C ASN A 192 -0.68 -3.66 -15.06
N THR A 193 0.18 -2.75 -14.61
CA THR A 193 0.02 -1.31 -14.79
C THR A 193 1.27 -0.73 -15.44
N PRO A 194 1.39 -0.81 -16.78
CA PRO A 194 2.51 -0.23 -17.49
C PRO A 194 2.54 1.25 -17.18
N THR A 195 3.71 1.73 -16.75
CA THR A 195 4.00 3.13 -16.35
C THR A 195 3.62 3.55 -14.92
N ALA A 196 3.00 2.67 -14.13
CA ALA A 196 2.83 2.87 -12.69
C ALA A 196 4.18 3.07 -12.01
N MET A 197 4.36 4.23 -11.37
CA MET A 197 5.64 4.63 -10.78
C MET A 197 6.81 4.43 -11.76
N ASP A 198 6.64 4.79 -13.04
CA ASP A 198 7.72 4.76 -14.03
C ASP A 198 8.96 5.48 -13.48
N LEU A 199 10.14 4.94 -13.82
CA LEU A 199 11.43 5.51 -13.40
C LEU A 199 11.57 6.97 -13.80
N TRP A 200 10.89 7.42 -14.84
CA TRP A 200 11.01 8.77 -15.34
C TRP A 200 9.77 9.62 -15.10
N ASN A 201 8.77 9.09 -14.39
CA ASN A 201 7.51 9.76 -14.10
C ASN A 201 6.88 10.33 -15.40
N THR A 202 6.97 9.57 -16.48
CA THR A 202 6.60 10.01 -17.84
C THR A 202 5.10 9.96 -18.10
N THR A 203 4.36 9.20 -17.30
CA THR A 203 2.90 9.13 -17.34
C THR A 203 2.32 9.46 -15.96
N PRO A 204 1.12 10.06 -15.93
CA PRO A 204 0.48 10.38 -14.68
C PRO A 204 -0.41 9.21 -14.25
N ASP A 205 0.23 8.08 -13.91
CA ASP A 205 -0.43 6.99 -13.21
C ASP A 205 -0.46 7.30 -11.70
N TRP A 206 -1.57 7.00 -11.02
CA TRP A 206 -1.91 7.52 -9.67
C TRP A 206 -1.88 9.05 -9.57
N GLN A 207 -3.00 9.69 -9.91
CA GLN A 207 -3.20 11.13 -9.69
C GLN A 207 -4.04 11.38 -8.44
N ALA A 208 -3.86 12.55 -7.84
CA ALA A 208 -4.72 12.97 -6.74
C ALA A 208 -6.18 13.09 -7.22
N PRO A 209 -7.18 12.68 -6.39
CA PRO A 209 -7.03 12.15 -5.03
C PRO A 209 -6.60 10.67 -5.00
N PHE A 210 -5.63 10.33 -4.14
CA PHE A 210 -5.12 8.95 -3.99
C PHE A 210 -6.03 8.02 -3.17
N PHE A 211 -6.94 8.61 -2.39
CA PHE A 211 -7.92 7.87 -1.60
C PHE A 211 -9.24 8.64 -1.63
N SER A 212 -10.34 7.94 -1.90
CA SER A 212 -11.70 8.46 -1.83
C SER A 212 -12.59 7.47 -1.08
N SER A 213 -13.76 7.94 -0.65
CA SER A 213 -14.80 7.06 -0.15
C SER A 213 -15.72 6.66 -1.30
N ASP A 214 -16.24 5.44 -1.27
CA ASP A 214 -17.28 4.94 -2.20
C ASP A 214 -18.54 5.82 -2.17
N TYR A 215 -18.71 6.64 -1.13
CA TYR A 215 -19.81 7.59 -0.96
C TYR A 215 -19.49 9.04 -1.39
N SER A 216 -18.34 9.27 -2.05
CA SER A 216 -17.93 10.57 -2.58
C SER A 216 -18.27 10.72 -4.07
N SER A 217 -18.39 11.97 -4.56
CA SER A 217 -18.71 12.28 -5.96
C SER A 217 -17.67 11.79 -6.98
N TRP A 218 -16.47 11.44 -6.52
CA TRP A 218 -15.34 11.03 -7.38
C TRP A 218 -15.29 9.52 -7.62
N GLY A 219 -16.14 8.71 -6.96
CA GLY A 219 -16.08 7.25 -7.07
C GLY A 219 -14.77 6.66 -6.55
N HIS A 220 -14.60 5.35 -6.62
CA HIS A 220 -13.37 4.65 -6.24
C HIS A 220 -12.14 5.24 -6.96
N VAL A 221 -11.05 5.47 -6.23
CA VAL A 221 -9.72 5.63 -6.86
C VAL A 221 -9.29 4.23 -7.33
N PRO A 222 -8.86 4.06 -8.59
CA PRO A 222 -8.30 2.80 -9.08
C PRO A 222 -7.21 2.25 -8.17
#